data_AF-A0A921MMF3-F1
#
_entry.id   AF-A0A921MMF3-F1
#
_cell.length_a   1.000
_cell.length_b   1.000
_cell.length_c   1.000
_cell.angle_alpha   90.00
_cell.angle_beta   90.00
_cell.angle_gamma   90.00
#
_symmetry.space_group_name_H-M   'P 1'
#
loop_
_entity.id
_entity.type
_entity.pdbx_description
1 polymer ?
#
loop_
_entity_poly.entity_id
_entity_poly.type
_entity_poly.pdbx_seq_one_letter_code
_entity_poly.pdbx_strand_id
1 'polypeptide(L)'
;MFHLLLAAPVLAVFGAAAVFVLSLPFWAGGLLQLALTIFCRRKILYAIPAALGIVGVIASAVELAPAVGAGPVAIYWLLYFLELLAIFLVVYNIKRAVLRLIEKKKAGKDAKNGG
;
A
#
# COMPACT_ATOMS: atom_id res chain seq x y z
N MET A 1 -8.37 -4.93 16.77
CA MET A 1 -8.71 -6.22 17.42
C MET A 1 -8.35 -7.43 16.57
N PHE A 2 -8.50 -7.37 15.23
CA PHE A 2 -8.09 -8.45 14.32
C PHE A 2 -6.57 -8.74 14.32
N HIS A 3 -5.74 -7.71 14.51
CA HIS A 3 -4.29 -7.87 14.64
C HIS A 3 -3.87 -8.73 15.86
N LEU A 4 -4.65 -8.76 16.95
CA LEU A 4 -4.32 -9.56 18.14
C LEU A 4 -4.61 -11.06 17.93
N LEU A 5 -5.64 -11.39 17.16
CA LEU A 5 -6.03 -12.79 16.88
C LEU A 5 -5.09 -13.47 15.88
N LEU A 6 -4.55 -12.72 14.91
CA LEU A 6 -3.50 -13.20 14.00
C LEU A 6 -2.09 -13.10 14.61
N ALA A 7 -1.87 -12.16 15.53
CA ALA A 7 -0.60 -12.04 16.23
C ALA A 7 -0.39 -13.14 17.26
N ALA A 8 -1.42 -13.66 17.94
CA ALA A 8 -1.24 -14.63 19.02
C ALA A 8 -0.41 -15.89 18.66
N PRO A 9 -0.67 -16.59 17.54
CA PRO A 9 0.17 -17.74 17.14
C PRO A 9 1.59 -17.32 16.70
N VAL A 10 1.73 -16.15 16.10
CA VAL A 10 3.03 -15.63 15.62
C VAL A 10 3.88 -15.09 16.79
N LEU A 11 3.26 -14.45 17.78
CA LEU A 11 3.91 -13.98 19.02
C LEU A 11 4.39 -15.15 19.86
N ALA A 12 3.62 -16.25 19.90
CA ALA A 12 3.97 -17.46 20.65
C ALA A 12 5.18 -18.20 20.05
N VAL A 13 5.43 -18.09 18.74
CA VAL A 13 6.52 -18.80 18.04
C VAL A 13 7.75 -17.89 17.80
N PHE A 14 7.55 -16.61 17.49
CA PHE A 14 8.61 -15.69 17.06
C PHE A 14 8.76 -14.43 17.95
N GLY A 15 7.93 -14.25 18.98
CA GLY A 15 8.00 -13.12 19.91
C GLY A 15 7.59 -11.77 19.31
N ALA A 16 7.76 -10.69 20.09
CA ALA A 16 7.39 -9.32 19.69
C ALA A 16 8.14 -8.80 18.45
N ALA A 17 9.31 -9.38 18.13
CA ALA A 17 10.10 -9.06 16.94
C ALA A 17 9.34 -9.38 15.64
N ALA A 18 8.51 -10.42 15.64
CA ALA A 18 7.72 -10.81 14.47
C ALA A 18 6.68 -9.75 14.08
N VAL A 19 6.13 -9.01 15.04
CA VAL A 19 5.19 -7.90 14.77
C VAL A 19 5.90 -6.78 14.03
N PHE A 20 7.14 -6.46 14.40
CA PHE A 20 7.95 -5.47 13.69
C PHE A 20 8.29 -5.92 12.27
N VAL A 21 8.74 -7.16 12.11
CA VAL A 21 9.09 -7.73 10.79
C VAL A 21 7.86 -7.84 9.88
N LEU A 22 6.69 -8.18 10.42
CA LEU A 22 5.43 -8.23 9.68
C LEU A 22 4.79 -6.85 9.46
N SER A 23 5.14 -5.83 10.24
CA SER A 23 4.67 -4.46 10.00
C SER A 23 5.50 -3.73 8.94
N LEU A 24 6.74 -4.15 8.73
CA LEU A 24 7.70 -3.53 7.82
C LEU A 24 7.20 -3.44 6.36
N PRO A 25 6.58 -4.49 5.79
CA PRO A 25 5.99 -4.43 4.46
C PRO A 25 4.91 -3.36 4.36
N PHE A 26 4.03 -3.24 5.37
CA PHE A 26 2.98 -2.23 5.38
C PHE A 26 3.55 -0.80 5.42
N TRP A 27 4.52 -0.54 6.30
CA TRP A 27 5.16 0.77 6.36
C TRP A 27 5.94 1.11 5.10
N ALA A 28 6.85 0.22 4.67
CA ALA A 28 7.71 0.47 3.51
C ALA A 28 6.90 0.49 2.20
N GLY A 29 6.03 -0.50 2.01
CA GLY A 29 5.15 -0.62 0.84
C GLY A 29 4.13 0.52 0.77
N GLY A 30 3.50 0.86 1.90
CA GLY A 30 2.54 1.96 1.98
C GLY A 30 3.17 3.32 1.70
N LEU A 31 4.32 3.62 2.32
CA LEU A 31 5.06 4.86 2.05
C LEU A 31 5.57 4.92 0.60
N LEU A 32 6.05 3.81 0.05
CA LEU A 32 6.49 3.74 -1.34
C LEU A 32 5.31 3.95 -2.30
N GLN A 33 4.16 3.32 -2.05
CA GLN A 33 2.94 3.51 -2.83
C GLN A 33 2.46 4.97 -2.77
N LEU A 34 2.49 5.57 -1.58
CA LEU A 34 2.17 6.98 -1.36
C LEU A 34 3.11 7.88 -2.20
N ALA A 35 4.42 7.72 -2.05
CA ALA A 35 5.42 8.51 -2.74
C ALA A 35 5.29 8.38 -4.27
N LEU A 36 5.14 7.16 -4.77
CA LEU A 36 4.96 6.93 -6.21
C LEU A 36 3.66 7.56 -6.71
N THR A 37 2.55 7.42 -5.99
CA THR A 37 1.26 7.97 -6.44
C THR A 37 1.26 9.51 -6.44
N ILE A 38 1.93 10.14 -5.47
CA ILE A 38 2.08 11.60 -5.39
C ILE A 38 3.04 12.11 -6.48
N PHE A 39 4.29 11.64 -6.46
CA PHE A 39 5.38 12.25 -7.23
C PHE A 39 5.50 11.72 -8.66
N CYS A 40 5.20 10.45 -8.88
CA CYS A 40 5.28 9.89 -10.23
C CYS A 40 4.04 10.22 -11.07
N ARG A 41 4.27 10.44 -12.37
CA ARG A 41 3.21 10.60 -13.38
C ARG A 41 3.02 9.34 -14.24
N ARG A 42 4.02 8.45 -14.27
CA ARG A 42 3.98 7.22 -15.06
C ARG A 42 3.19 6.15 -14.31
N LYS A 43 2.02 5.77 -14.87
CA LYS A 43 1.10 4.79 -14.27
C LYS A 43 1.74 3.42 -14.00
N ILE A 44 2.70 3.03 -14.83
CA ILE A 44 3.43 1.75 -14.69
C ILE A 44 4.18 1.67 -13.35
N LEU A 45 4.70 2.80 -12.84
CA LEU A 45 5.48 2.82 -11.61
C LEU A 45 4.62 2.54 -10.37
N TYR A 46 3.31 2.74 -10.44
CA TYR A 46 2.40 2.45 -9.31
C TYR A 46 2.27 0.95 -9.01
N ALA A 47 2.70 0.08 -9.93
CA ALA A 47 2.71 -1.37 -9.74
C ALA A 47 3.95 -1.86 -8.99
N ILE A 48 4.99 -1.04 -8.79
CA ILE A 48 6.24 -1.45 -8.15
C ILE A 48 6.01 -2.01 -6.74
N PRO A 49 5.24 -1.36 -5.85
CA PRO A 49 5.03 -1.88 -4.49
C PRO A 49 4.23 -3.18 -4.47
N ALA A 50 3.32 -3.35 -5.44
CA ALA A 50 2.60 -4.60 -5.63
C ALA A 50 3.52 -5.72 -6.15
N ALA A 51 4.41 -5.42 -7.10
CA ALA A 51 5.37 -6.39 -7.62
C ALA A 51 6.37 -6.84 -6.54
N LEU A 52 6.88 -5.92 -5.73
CA LEU A 52 7.68 -6.24 -4.55
C LEU A 52 6.89 -7.08 -3.54
N GLY A 53 5.59 -6.78 -3.37
CA GLY A 53 4.67 -7.58 -2.57
C GLY A 53 4.60 -9.04 -3.02
N ILE A 54 4.51 -9.30 -4.33
CA ILE A 54 4.46 -10.66 -4.88
C ILE A 54 5.74 -11.44 -4.55
N VAL A 55 6.91 -10.79 -4.63
CA VAL A 55 8.18 -11.43 -4.22
C VAL A 55 8.13 -11.82 -2.74
N GLY A 56 7.60 -10.93 -1.89
CA GLY A 56 7.40 -11.22 -0.48
C GLY A 56 6.40 -12.35 -0.21
N VAL A 57 5.32 -12.46 -1.00
CA VAL A 57 4.36 -13.57 -0.93
C VAL A 57 5.07 -14.89 -1.16
N ILE A 58 5.87 -14.98 -2.23
CA ILE A 58 6.60 -16.21 -2.60
C ILE A 58 7.57 -16.58 -1.48
N ALA A 59 8.36 -15.62 -0.99
CA ALA A 59 9.30 -15.86 0.11
C ALA A 59 8.58 -16.33 1.39
N SER A 60 7.45 -15.69 1.74
CA SER A 60 6.66 -16.06 2.92
C SER A 60 5.97 -17.41 2.76
N ALA A 61 5.60 -17.78 1.53
CA ALA A 61 4.99 -19.08 1.26
C ALA A 61 6.00 -20.23 1.43
N VAL A 62 7.28 -20.00 1.10
CA VAL A 62 8.33 -21.00 1.27
C VAL A 62 8.78 -21.09 2.73
N GLU A 63 8.99 -19.95 3.40
CA GLU A 63 9.60 -19.90 4.73
C GLU A 63 8.58 -19.96 5.87
N LEU A 64 7.45 -19.26 5.75
CA LEU A 64 6.48 -19.09 6.84
C LEU A 64 5.31 -20.08 6.76
N ALA A 65 4.83 -20.42 5.56
CA ALA A 65 3.67 -21.30 5.42
C ALA A 65 3.87 -22.70 6.05
N PRO A 66 5.06 -23.32 6.06
CA PRO A 66 5.28 -24.58 6.77
C PRO A 66 5.14 -24.47 8.30
N ALA A 67 5.43 -23.30 8.87
CA ALA A 67 5.42 -23.07 10.31
C ALA A 67 4.06 -22.59 10.84
N VAL A 68 3.37 -21.70 10.11
CA VAL A 68 2.13 -21.06 10.55
C VAL A 68 0.90 -21.39 9.70
N GLY A 69 1.09 -22.17 8.63
CA GLY A 69 0.04 -22.55 7.69
C GLY A 69 -0.18 -21.53 6.57
N ALA A 70 -0.64 -22.00 5.42
CA ALA A 70 -0.88 -21.16 4.23
C ALA A 70 -2.02 -20.16 4.41
N GLY A 71 -3.04 -20.48 5.23
CA GLY A 71 -4.20 -19.61 5.46
C GLY A 71 -3.83 -18.26 6.09
N PRO A 72 -3.15 -18.23 7.26
CA PRO A 72 -2.70 -16.99 7.88
C PRO A 72 -1.78 -16.16 6.98
N VAL A 73 -0.86 -16.80 6.25
CA VAL A 73 0.03 -16.12 5.29
C VAL A 73 -0.77 -15.47 4.16
N ALA A 74 -1.78 -16.17 3.61
CA ALA A 74 -2.64 -15.62 2.57
C ALA A 74 -3.46 -14.42 3.06
N ILE A 75 -4.03 -14.50 4.27
CA ILE A 75 -4.79 -13.39 4.86
C ILE A 75 -3.89 -12.17 5.09
N TYR A 76 -2.68 -12.37 5.60
CA TYR A 76 -1.70 -11.31 5.81
C TYR A 76 -1.37 -10.56 4.50
N TRP A 77 -1.05 -11.30 3.44
CA TRP A 77 -0.72 -10.69 2.15
C TRP A 77 -1.93 -10.06 1.46
N LEU A 78 -3.12 -10.63 1.62
CA LEU A 78 -4.36 -10.03 1.13
C LEU A 78 -4.60 -8.65 1.76
N LEU A 79 -4.43 -8.54 3.08
CA LEU A 79 -4.55 -7.25 3.79
C LEU A 79 -3.50 -6.25 3.29
N TYR A 80 -2.27 -6.69 3.05
CA TYR A 80 -1.22 -5.85 2.46
C TYR A 80 -1.62 -5.29 1.09
N PHE A 81 -2.11 -6.13 0.16
CA PHE A 81 -2.54 -5.65 -1.15
C PHE A 81 -3.76 -4.73 -1.08
N LEU A 82 -4.70 -5.00 -0.16
CA LEU A 82 -5.85 -4.11 0.08
C LEU A 82 -5.40 -2.74 0.58
N GLU A 83 -4.41 -2.67 1.47
CA GLU A 83 -3.84 -1.41 1.94
C GLU A 83 -3.18 -0.63 0.79
N LEU A 84 -2.31 -1.28 -0.01
CA LEU A 84 -1.70 -0.63 -1.17
C LEU A 84 -2.76 -0.09 -2.13
N LEU A 85 -3.81 -0.87 -2.39
CA LEU A 85 -4.92 -0.47 -3.25
C LEU A 85 -5.69 0.73 -2.67
N ALA A 86 -5.96 0.73 -1.37
CA ALA A 86 -6.63 1.81 -0.68
C ALA A 86 -5.81 3.11 -0.75
N ILE A 87 -4.51 3.05 -0.44
CA ILE A 87 -3.59 4.20 -0.55
C ILE A 87 -3.58 4.72 -1.98
N PHE A 88 -3.44 3.83 -2.96
CA PHE A 88 -3.47 4.20 -4.36
C PHE A 88 -4.76 4.93 -4.75
N LEU A 89 -5.92 4.35 -4.44
CA LEU A 89 -7.23 4.92 -4.79
C LEU A 89 -7.45 6.28 -4.14
N VAL A 90 -7.16 6.40 -2.84
CA VAL A 90 -7.36 7.65 -2.08
C VAL A 90 -6.46 8.74 -2.67
N VAL A 91 -5.15 8.50 -2.78
CA VAL A 91 -4.19 9.50 -3.25
C VAL A 91 -4.42 9.85 -4.72
N TYR A 92 -4.73 8.86 -5.56
CA TYR A 92 -5.01 9.07 -6.97
C TYR A 92 -6.25 9.94 -7.17
N ASN A 93 -7.33 9.69 -6.42
CA ASN A 93 -8.55 10.50 -6.49
C ASN A 93 -8.31 11.93 -5.99
N ILE A 94 -7.58 12.11 -4.88
CA ILE A 94 -7.20 13.44 -4.38
C ILE A 94 -6.40 14.20 -5.42
N LYS A 95 -5.35 13.58 -5.98
CA LYS A 95 -4.51 14.19 -7.03
C LYS A 95 -5.35 14.60 -8.24
N ARG A 96 -6.28 13.75 -8.68
CA ARG A 96 -7.18 14.05 -9.81
C ARG A 96 -8.17 15.17 -9.50
N ALA A 97 -8.66 15.27 -8.26
CA ALA A 97 -9.55 16.34 -7.84
C ALA A 97 -8.79 17.69 -7.79
N VAL A 98 -7.59 17.70 -7.19
CA VAL A 98 -6.73 18.89 -7.11
C VAL A 98 -6.33 19.40 -8.49
N LEU A 99 -5.91 18.54 -9.41
CA LEU A 99 -5.57 18.94 -10.78
C LEU A 99 -6.76 19.60 -11.50
N ARG A 100 -7.96 19.02 -11.37
CA ARG A 100 -9.20 19.60 -11.94
C ARG A 100 -9.53 20.97 -11.34
N LEU A 101 -9.30 21.17 -10.04
CA LEU A 101 -9.51 22.46 -9.39
C LEU A 101 -8.50 23.51 -9.88
N ILE A 102 -7.24 23.13 -10.07
CA ILE A 102 -6.19 24.01 -10.61
C ILE A 102 -6.53 24.43 -12.05
N GLU A 103 -6.95 23.48 -12.90
CA GLU A 103 -7.37 23.76 -14.28
C GLU A 103 -8.56 24.71 -14.34
N LYS A 104 -9.61 24.48 -13.52
CA LYS A 104 -10.77 25.39 -13.43
C LYS A 104 -10.36 26.79 -12.98
N LYS A 105 -9.47 26.90 -11.99
CA LYS A 105 -9.00 28.20 -11.49
C LYS A 105 -8.18 28.95 -12.53
N LYS A 106 -7.37 28.23 -13.32
CA LYS A 106 -6.59 28.81 -14.42
C LYS A 106 -7.50 29.32 -15.54
N ALA A 107 -8.45 28.51 -15.99
CA ALA A 107 -9.44 28.91 -17.00
C ALA A 107 -10.28 30.13 -16.58
N GLY A 108 -10.71 30.19 -15.32
CA GLY A 108 -11.45 31.35 -14.79
C GLY A 108 -10.61 32.63 -14.66
N LYS A 109 -9.29 32.50 -14.45
CA LYS A 109 -8.38 33.64 -14.42
C LYS A 109 -8.10 34.18 -15.83
N ASP A 110 -7.89 33.29 -16.80
CA ASP A 110 -7.66 33.67 -18.20
C ASP A 110 -8.89 34.37 -18.79
N ALA A 111 -10.11 33.92 -18.46
CA ALA A 111 -11.36 34.57 -18.85
C ALA A 111 -11.56 35.98 -18.24
N LYS A 112 -10.95 36.27 -17.09
CA LYS A 112 -11.08 37.56 -16.39
C LYS A 112 -10.02 38.60 -16.80
N ASN A 113 -8.94 38.16 -17.44
CA ASN A 113 -7.84 39.00 -17.88
C ASN A 113 -7.85 39.28 -19.41
N GLY A 114 -8.76 38.64 -20.16
CA GLY A 114 -8.85 38.73 -21.62
C GLY A 114 -10.12 39.39 -22.16
N GLY A 115 -10.87 40.12 -21.32
CA GLY A 115 -12.01 40.96 -21.71
C GLY A 115 -11.76 42.40 -21.28
#